data_AF-A0A6P0UP35-F1
#
_entry.id   AF-A0A6P0UP35-F1
#
_cell.length_a   1.000
_cell.length_b   1.000
_cell.length_c   1.000
_cell.angle_alpha   90.00
_cell.angle_beta   90.00
_cell.angle_gamma   90.00
#
_symmetry.space_group_name_H-M   'P 1'
#
loop_
_entity.id
_entity.type
_entity.pdbx_description
1 polymer ?
#
loop_
_entity_poly.entity_id
_entity_poly.type
_entity_poly.pdbx_seq_one_letter_code
_entity_poly.pdbx_strand_id
1 'polypeptide(L)'
;MKTKKSIFFITYEEAQHICNKLQYGEATFWERVKLNFRLLWCRITNEYTRKNTKLTSLCEMADLKVMDDKKKDELKDMLNKQLSESKDK
;
A
#
# COMPACT_ATOMS: atom_id res chain seq x y z
N MET A 1 17.18 6.33 -22.63
CA MET A 1 17.75 4.97 -22.82
C MET A 1 16.79 3.98 -22.18
N LYS A 2 16.04 3.18 -22.95
CA LYS A 2 15.09 2.21 -22.39
C LYS A 2 15.91 1.04 -21.84
N THR A 3 16.15 1.03 -20.52
CA THR A 3 16.85 -0.05 -19.84
C THR A 3 16.06 -1.34 -20.03
N LYS A 4 16.70 -2.38 -20.58
CA LYS A 4 16.12 -3.73 -20.67
C LYS A 4 15.76 -4.16 -19.24
N LYS A 5 14.45 -4.20 -18.96
CA LYS A 5 13.91 -4.53 -17.65
C LYS A 5 14.15 -6.01 -17.40
N SER A 6 15.15 -6.33 -16.57
CA SER A 6 15.41 -7.71 -16.18
C SER A 6 14.18 -8.23 -15.42
N ILE A 7 13.66 -9.39 -15.85
CA ILE A 7 12.42 -9.94 -15.32
C ILE A 7 12.53 -10.24 -13.81
N PHE A 8 13.75 -10.56 -13.35
CA PHE A 8 14.05 -10.98 -11.98
C PHE A 8 14.70 -9.90 -11.11
N PHE A 9 15.28 -8.86 -11.71
CA PHE A 9 15.99 -7.81 -10.98
C PHE A 9 15.24 -6.48 -11.10
N ILE A 10 14.58 -6.11 -10.00
CA ILE A 10 13.85 -4.85 -9.86
C ILE A 10 14.79 -3.74 -9.38
N THR A 11 14.49 -2.49 -9.78
CA THR A 11 15.23 -1.32 -9.31
C THR A 11 14.95 -1.04 -7.83
N TYR A 12 15.72 -0.13 -7.22
CA TYR A 12 15.44 0.31 -5.86
C TYR A 12 14.07 0.98 -5.72
N GLU A 13 13.73 1.89 -6.64
CA GLU A 13 12.42 2.58 -6.65
C GLU A 13 11.26 1.60 -6.82
N GLU A 14 11.41 0.61 -7.70
CA GLU A 14 10.42 -0.45 -7.87
C GLU A 14 10.26 -1.31 -6.61
N ALA A 15 11.37 -1.62 -5.95
CA ALA A 15 11.32 -2.36 -4.69
C ALA A 15 10.61 -1.55 -3.59
N GLN A 16 10.83 -0.23 -3.50
CA GLN A 16 10.10 0.63 -2.57
C GLN A 16 8.61 0.66 -2.89
N HIS A 17 8.24 0.80 -4.16
CA HIS A 17 6.84 0.77 -4.59
C HIS A 17 6.17 -0.57 -4.25
N ILE A 18 6.85 -1.70 -4.48
CA ILE A 18 6.34 -3.03 -4.12
C ILE A 18 6.22 -3.18 -2.60
N CYS A 19 7.18 -2.66 -1.82
CA CYS A 19 7.09 -2.65 -0.35
C CYS A 19 5.84 -1.90 0.14
N ASN A 20 5.53 -0.75 -0.45
CA ASN A 20 4.34 0.02 -0.09
C ASN A 20 3.08 -0.75 -0.45
N LYS A 21 2.99 -1.30 -1.68
CA LYS A 21 1.87 -2.17 -2.08
C LYS A 21 1.68 -3.34 -1.12
N LEU A 22 2.78 -3.96 -0.66
CA LEU A 22 2.72 -5.04 0.32
C LEU A 22 2.11 -4.60 1.64
N GLN A 23 2.47 -3.40 2.12
CA GLN A 23 1.96 -2.83 3.36
C GLN A 23 0.44 -2.63 3.33
N TYR A 24 -0.13 -2.29 2.17
CA TYR A 24 -1.57 -2.09 1.99
C TYR A 24 -2.31 -3.33 1.45
N GLY A 25 -1.63 -4.48 1.31
CA GLY A 25 -2.25 -5.70 0.78
C GLY A 25 -2.50 -5.70 -0.73
N GLU A 26 -1.96 -4.72 -1.47
CA GLU A 26 -2.19 -4.50 -2.91
C GLU A 26 -1.14 -5.18 -3.81
N ALA A 27 -0.12 -5.80 -3.22
CA ALA A 27 0.94 -6.45 -3.98
C ALA A 27 0.49 -7.76 -4.61
N THR A 28 0.81 -7.97 -5.88
CA THR A 28 0.60 -9.24 -6.58
C THR A 28 1.58 -10.32 -6.09
N PHE A 29 1.26 -11.58 -6.39
CA PHE A 29 2.15 -12.71 -6.07
C PHE A 29 3.55 -12.56 -6.70
N TRP A 30 3.62 -12.17 -7.97
CA TRP A 30 4.90 -11.99 -8.67
C TRP A 30 5.72 -10.82 -8.13
N GLU A 31 5.08 -9.73 -7.70
CA GLU A 31 5.77 -8.62 -7.04
C GLU A 31 6.42 -9.07 -5.73
N ARG A 32 5.74 -9.90 -4.93
CA ARG A 32 6.30 -10.50 -3.70
C ARG A 32 7.53 -11.35 -3.99
N VAL A 33 7.46 -12.23 -4.99
CA VAL A 33 8.60 -13.08 -5.38
C VAL A 33 9.80 -12.23 -5.78
N LYS A 34 9.61 -11.20 -6.62
CA LYS A 34 10.68 -10.28 -7.05
C LYS A 34 11.29 -9.51 -5.87
N LEU A 35 10.46 -9.04 -4.95
CA LEU A 35 10.94 -8.36 -3.75
C LEU A 35 11.77 -9.29 -2.87
N ASN A 36 11.31 -10.52 -2.63
CA ASN A 36 12.06 -11.51 -1.86
C ASN A 36 13.45 -11.75 -2.47
N PHE A 37 13.56 -11.90 -3.79
CA PHE A 37 14.87 -11.99 -4.45
C PHE A 37 15.75 -10.77 -4.22
N ARG A 38 15.19 -9.55 -4.30
CA ARG A 38 15.94 -8.30 -4.03
C ARG A 38 16.42 -8.22 -2.58
N LEU A 39 15.61 -8.68 -1.62
CA LEU A 39 15.93 -8.66 -0.19
C LEU A 39 17.12 -9.54 0.19
N LEU A 40 17.42 -10.59 -0.60
CA LEU A 40 18.56 -11.49 -0.36
C LEU A 40 19.92 -10.77 -0.45
N TRP A 41 20.03 -9.72 -1.26
CA TRP A 41 21.31 -9.05 -1.54
C TRP A 41 21.27 -7.53 -1.33
N CYS A 42 20.09 -6.91 -1.32
CA CYS A 42 19.95 -5.47 -1.10
C CYS A 42 19.65 -5.14 0.36
N ARG A 43 20.68 -4.72 1.09
CA ARG A 43 20.54 -4.22 2.47
C ARG A 43 19.59 -3.03 2.60
N ILE A 44 19.62 -2.10 1.64
CA ILE A 44 18.77 -0.88 1.69
C ILE A 44 17.29 -1.25 1.58
N THR A 45 16.93 -2.14 0.64
CA THR A 45 15.56 -2.65 0.53
C THR A 45 15.16 -3.43 1.78
N ASN A 46 16.07 -4.21 2.36
CA ASN A 46 15.81 -4.95 3.60
C ASN A 46 15.50 -4.02 4.78
N GLU A 47 16.31 -2.98 4.98
CA GLU A 47 16.06 -1.94 5.98
C GLU A 47 14.72 -1.24 5.77
N TYR A 48 14.38 -0.90 4.52
CA TYR A 48 13.12 -0.27 4.17
C TYR A 48 11.92 -1.16 4.50
N THR A 49 11.97 -2.43 4.08
CA THR A 49 10.93 -3.42 4.39
C THR A 49 10.78 -3.61 5.89
N ARG A 50 11.89 -3.74 6.64
CA ARG A 50 11.85 -3.90 8.10
C ARG A 50 11.20 -2.73 8.82
N LYS A 51 11.47 -1.49 8.39
CA LYS A 51 10.84 -0.30 8.95
C LYS A 51 9.33 -0.28 8.69
N ASN A 52 8.89 -0.62 7.47
CA ASN A 52 7.47 -0.70 7.15
C ASN A 52 6.75 -1.82 7.91
N THR A 53 7.35 -3.01 8.02
CA THR A 53 6.77 -4.09 8.83
C THR A 53 6.63 -3.67 10.29
N LYS A 54 7.65 -3.02 10.88
CA LYS A 54 7.57 -2.50 12.24
C LYS A 54 6.44 -1.47 12.39
N LEU A 55 6.27 -0.58 11.42
CA LEU A 55 5.18 0.39 11.44
C LEU A 55 3.81 -0.30 11.43
N THR A 56 3.60 -1.26 10.52
CA THR A 56 2.35 -2.03 10.46
C THR A 56 2.05 -2.74 11.77
N SER A 57 3.05 -3.42 12.36
CA SER A 57 2.86 -4.09 13.66
C SER A 57 2.51 -3.12 14.78
N LEU A 58 3.10 -1.91 14.80
CA LEU A 58 2.74 -0.89 15.79
C LEU A 58 1.30 -0.38 15.59
N CYS A 59 0.85 -0.22 14.34
CA CYS A 59 -0.53 0.14 14.03
C CYS A 59 -1.52 -0.95 14.47
N GLU A 60 -1.18 -2.23 14.26
CA GLU A 60 -1.98 -3.37 14.73
C GLU A 60 -2.04 -3.42 16.27
N MET A 61 -0.90 -3.21 16.94
CA MET A 61 -0.84 -3.16 18.41
C MET A 61 -1.60 -1.99 19.02
N ALA A 62 -1.68 -0.86 18.30
CA ALA A 62 -2.40 0.32 18.75
C ALA A 62 -3.93 0.16 18.73
N ASP A 63 -4.44 -0.97 18.23
CA ASP A 63 -5.88 -1.26 18.09
C ASP A 63 -6.64 -0.10 17.46
N LEU A 64 -6.12 0.37 16.32
CA LEU A 64 -6.70 1.51 15.60
C LEU A 64 -8.15 1.18 15.24
N LYS A 65 -9.10 1.86 15.89
CA LYS A 65 -10.53 1.73 15.58
C LYS A 65 -10.82 2.37 14.24
N VAL A 66 -10.86 1.54 13.21
CA VAL A 66 -11.24 1.95 11.85
C VAL A 66 -12.77 2.02 11.75
N MET A 67 -13.27 2.99 11.00
CA MET A 67 -14.69 3.09 10.67
C MET A 67 -15.10 1.90 9.78
N ASP A 68 -16.24 1.28 10.09
CA ASP A 68 -16.84 0.24 9.25
C ASP A 68 -17.13 0.77 7.84
N ASP A 69 -16.81 -0.02 6.81
CA ASP A 69 -17.02 0.33 5.42
C ASP A 69 -18.49 0.67 5.13
N LYS A 70 -19.43 -0.03 5.78
CA LYS A 70 -20.87 0.27 5.65
C LYS A 70 -21.22 1.69 6.11
N LYS A 71 -20.72 2.08 7.28
CA LYS A 71 -20.94 3.43 7.83
C LYS A 71 -20.29 4.49 6.95
N LYS A 72 -19.13 4.17 6.39
CA LYS A 72 -18.43 5.07 5.46
C LYS A 72 -19.24 5.28 4.17
N ASP A 73 -19.86 4.23 3.64
CA ASP A 73 -20.70 4.33 2.45
C ASP A 73 -22.02 5.05 2.73
N GLU A 74 -22.67 4.78 3.87
CA GLU A 74 -23.82 5.56 4.34
C GLU A 74 -23.50 7.06 4.45
N LEU A 75 -22.33 7.41 5.01
CA LEU A 75 -21.86 8.79 5.09
C LEU A 75 -21.67 9.44 3.72
N LYS A 76 -21.14 8.70 2.73
CA LYS A 76 -21.00 9.20 1.35
C LYS A 76 -22.36 9.44 0.70
N ASP A 77 -23.30 8.53 0.89
CA ASP A 77 -24.64 8.65 0.33
C ASP A 77 -25.38 9.85 0.93
N MET A 78 -25.29 10.04 2.25
CA MET A 78 -25.81 11.21 2.93
C MET A 78 -25.18 12.51 2.39
N LEU A 79 -23.86 12.53 2.24
CA LEU A 79 -23.14 13.69 1.70
C LEU A 79 -23.57 14.03 0.28
N ASN A 80 -23.69 13.02 -0.59
CA ASN A 80 -24.10 13.19 -1.98
C ASN A 80 -25.53 13.73 -2.08
N LYS A 81 -26.44 13.22 -1.24
CA LYS A 81 -27.83 13.68 -1.18
C LYS A 81 -27.91 15.16 -0.76
N GLN A 82 -27.16 15.56 0.27
CA GLN A 82 -27.10 16.96 0.70
C GLN A 82 -26.48 17.87 -0.37
N LEU A 83 -25.47 17.38 -1.09
CA LEU A 83 -24.85 18.12 -2.21
C LEU A 83 -25.80 18.31 -3.40
N SER A 84 -26.64 17.32 -3.74
CA SER A 84 -27.68 17.52 -4.76
C SER A 84 -28.75 18.52 -4.30
N GLU A 85 -29.23 18.39 -3.05
CA GLU A 85 -30.24 19.29 -2.48
C GLU A 85 -29.74 20.75 -2.36
N SER A 86 -28.42 20.95 -2.24
CA SER A 86 -27.79 22.27 -2.18
C SER A 86 -27.51 22.89 -3.55
N LYS A 87 -27.59 22.10 -4.64
CA LYS A 87 -27.42 22.59 -6.02
C LYS A 87 -28.73 23.04 -6.66
N ASP A 88 -29.85 22.60 -6.10
CA ASP A 88 -31.20 22.94 -6.56
C ASP A 88 -31.82 24.15 -5.80
N LYS A 89 -31.03 24.78 -4.90
CA LYS A 89 -31.32 26.06 -4.24
C LYS A 89 -30.41 27.15 -4.76
#